data_AF-A0A354PFH4-F1
#
_entry.id   AF-A0A354PFH4-F1
#
_cell.length_a   1.000
_cell.length_b   1.000
_cell.length_c   1.000
_cell.angle_alpha   90.00
_cell.angle_beta   90.00
_cell.angle_gamma   90.00
#
_symmetry.space_group_name_H-M   'P 1'
#
loop_
_entity.id
_entity.type
_entity.pdbx_description
1 polymer ?
#
loop_
_entity_poly.entity_id
_entity_poly.type
_entity_poly.pdbx_seq_one_letter_code
_entity_poly.pdbx_strand_id
1 'polypeptide(L)'
;MSGEKRYRPSKQVSERVAKNAEVLAAAATARAAEQKRKREERLRLEEEQRDAELSRLRKLAIAKAAEEARERARTIEAEIRAIVTSCEVEFSAISIHLDKRFSHQLVKEALVLVDKVGSAKRDIAAVRESADVYKTVLASHLSAINDFQKAAAECNDVVLGVASERPVRDFMPDALRKLVERHKDAMSAIILREMGPIKSFELLQEIIESANQLMVSACKIEAEFENRNRLLEATISAIRSMGFYVADPKFVNPSEPFGPVALMATRGAERIVITVPLSGEIVSDWQGLPDGVCIHDFVSLLDKLKDNGFPCESSDPKLVVSPKLLVKGAKALPGKAPEQRSI
;
A
#
# COMPACT_ATOMS: atom_id res chain seq x y z
N MET A 1 -29.29 -18.96 -145.90
CA MET A 1 -29.11 -17.52 -145.63
C MET A 1 -30.41 -16.92 -145.14
N SER A 2 -30.54 -16.70 -143.83
CA SER A 2 -31.46 -15.75 -143.18
C SER A 2 -31.16 -15.84 -141.69
N GLY A 3 -30.25 -15.03 -141.15
CA GLY A 3 -30.56 -13.64 -140.85
C GLY A 3 -31.24 -13.59 -139.49
N GLU A 4 -30.55 -14.06 -138.44
CA GLU A 4 -30.99 -14.01 -137.05
C GLU A 4 -31.02 -12.53 -136.62
N LYS A 5 -32.17 -11.89 -136.82
CA LYS A 5 -32.42 -10.50 -136.43
C LYS A 5 -32.37 -10.42 -134.91
N ARG A 6 -31.19 -10.07 -134.39
CA ARG A 6 -30.99 -9.61 -133.01
C ARG A 6 -32.01 -8.51 -132.71
N TYR A 7 -33.02 -8.87 -131.94
CA TYR A 7 -34.02 -7.96 -131.40
C TYR A 7 -33.32 -7.03 -130.41
N ARG A 8 -32.96 -5.81 -130.85
CA ARG A 8 -32.66 -4.71 -129.94
C ARG A 8 -34.00 -4.25 -129.35
N PRO A 9 -34.22 -4.38 -128.03
CA PRO A 9 -35.38 -3.79 -127.40
C PRO A 9 -35.39 -2.29 -127.72
N SER A 10 -36.54 -1.72 -128.06
CA SER A 10 -36.64 -0.28 -128.31
C SER A 10 -36.18 0.47 -127.05
N LYS A 11 -35.57 1.65 -127.23
CA LYS A 11 -35.08 2.53 -126.14
C LYS A 11 -36.11 2.66 -124.99
N GLN A 12 -37.40 2.70 -125.33
CA GLN A 12 -38.50 2.80 -124.37
C GLN A 12 -38.72 1.55 -123.50
N VAL A 13 -38.45 0.35 -124.01
CA VAL A 13 -38.60 -0.91 -123.26
C VAL A 13 -37.40 -1.14 -122.34
N SER A 14 -36.18 -0.86 -122.80
CA SER A 14 -34.99 -0.88 -121.93
C SER A 14 -35.06 0.18 -120.84
N GLU A 15 -35.59 1.38 -121.13
CA GLU A 15 -35.83 2.41 -120.12
C GLU A 15 -36.90 1.99 -119.11
N ARG A 16 -38.00 1.36 -119.53
CA ARG A 16 -39.03 0.86 -118.58
C ARG A 16 -38.51 -0.27 -117.68
N VAL A 17 -37.71 -1.20 -118.21
CA VAL A 17 -37.12 -2.28 -117.42
C VAL A 17 -36.05 -1.72 -116.47
N ALA A 18 -35.23 -0.77 -116.90
CA ALA A 18 -34.27 -0.07 -116.04
C ALA A 18 -34.98 0.73 -114.93
N LYS A 19 -36.07 1.42 -115.26
CA LYS A 19 -36.87 2.20 -114.29
C LYS A 19 -37.60 1.29 -113.29
N ASN A 20 -38.12 0.14 -113.73
CA ASN A 20 -38.69 -0.86 -112.82
C ASN A 20 -37.62 -1.53 -111.95
N ALA A 21 -36.43 -1.79 -112.49
CA ALA A 21 -35.30 -2.29 -111.72
C ALA A 21 -34.82 -1.26 -110.69
N GLU A 22 -34.80 0.03 -111.02
CA GLU A 22 -34.55 1.13 -110.07
C GLU A 22 -35.62 1.21 -108.98
N VAL A 23 -36.91 1.11 -109.34
CA VAL A 23 -38.01 1.12 -108.36
C VAL A 23 -37.96 -0.11 -107.44
N LEU A 24 -37.63 -1.29 -107.96
CA LEU A 24 -37.47 -2.50 -107.17
C LEU A 24 -36.21 -2.47 -106.30
N ALA A 25 -35.10 -1.92 -106.80
CA ALA A 25 -33.88 -1.71 -106.03
C ALA A 25 -34.09 -0.67 -104.92
N ALA A 26 -34.83 0.42 -105.21
CA ALA A 26 -35.24 1.42 -104.22
C ALA A 26 -36.22 0.84 -103.18
N ALA A 27 -37.14 -0.03 -103.59
CA ALA A 27 -38.03 -0.72 -102.67
C ALA A 27 -37.29 -1.75 -101.80
N ALA A 28 -36.28 -2.44 -102.36
CA ALA A 28 -35.44 -3.38 -101.62
C ALA A 28 -34.52 -2.67 -100.62
N THR A 29 -33.92 -1.53 -101.00
CA THR A 29 -33.13 -0.69 -100.08
C THR A 29 -34.00 -0.04 -99.01
N ALA A 30 -35.23 0.39 -99.34
CA ALA A 30 -36.19 0.88 -98.36
C ALA A 30 -36.60 -0.20 -97.35
N ARG A 31 -36.88 -1.43 -97.81
CA ARG A 31 -37.19 -2.57 -96.92
C ARG A 31 -36.00 -2.99 -96.05
N ALA A 32 -34.79 -2.98 -96.61
CA ALA A 32 -33.57 -3.26 -95.86
C ALA A 32 -33.28 -2.17 -94.81
N ALA A 33 -33.51 -0.89 -95.14
CA ALA A 33 -33.40 0.22 -94.22
C ALA A 33 -34.46 0.15 -93.10
N GLU A 34 -35.70 -0.25 -93.44
CA GLU A 34 -36.77 -0.42 -92.47
C GLU A 34 -36.50 -1.61 -91.52
N GLN A 35 -36.01 -2.74 -92.04
CA GLN A 35 -35.58 -3.87 -91.22
C GLN A 35 -34.40 -3.53 -90.32
N LYS A 36 -33.43 -2.75 -90.83
CA LYS A 36 -32.29 -2.27 -90.03
C LYS A 36 -32.76 -1.36 -88.89
N ARG A 37 -33.66 -0.40 -89.17
CA ARG A 37 -34.29 0.45 -88.15
C ARG A 37 -35.03 -0.36 -87.09
N LYS A 38 -35.87 -1.32 -87.50
CA LYS A 38 -36.60 -2.19 -86.56
C LYS A 38 -35.65 -3.01 -85.69
N ARG A 39 -34.50 -3.44 -86.22
CA ARG A 39 -33.49 -4.20 -85.47
C ARG A 39 -32.72 -3.32 -84.48
N GLU A 40 -32.35 -2.10 -84.87
CA GLU A 40 -31.73 -1.10 -84.00
C GLU A 40 -32.66 -0.64 -82.88
N GLU A 41 -33.95 -0.45 -83.18
CA GLU A 41 -34.98 -0.08 -82.19
C GLU A 41 -35.22 -1.22 -81.17
N ARG A 42 -35.20 -2.47 -81.63
CA ARG A 42 -35.27 -3.65 -80.74
C ARG A 42 -34.05 -3.76 -79.82
N LEU A 43 -32.84 -3.52 -80.35
CA LEU A 43 -31.61 -3.54 -79.57
C LEU A 43 -31.59 -2.43 -78.51
N ARG A 44 -32.05 -1.22 -78.86
CA ARG A 44 -32.22 -0.12 -77.90
C ARG A 44 -33.20 -0.48 -76.77
N LEU A 45 -34.36 -1.05 -77.10
CA LEU A 45 -35.32 -1.50 -76.10
C LEU A 45 -34.75 -2.61 -75.20
N GLU A 46 -33.97 -3.54 -75.74
CA GLU A 46 -33.28 -4.57 -74.95
C GLU A 46 -32.18 -3.99 -74.05
N GLU A 47 -31.42 -2.99 -74.51
CA GLU A 47 -30.46 -2.26 -73.68
C GLU A 47 -31.15 -1.47 -72.56
N GLU A 48 -32.22 -0.73 -72.86
CA GLU A 48 -32.98 0.01 -71.86
C GLU A 48 -33.61 -0.93 -70.82
N GLN A 49 -34.12 -2.09 -71.24
CA GLN A 49 -34.64 -3.12 -70.31
C GLN A 49 -33.53 -3.70 -69.43
N ARG A 50 -32.36 -4.01 -69.99
CA ARG A 50 -31.21 -4.49 -69.23
C ARG A 50 -30.70 -3.45 -68.23
N ASP A 51 -30.61 -2.19 -68.63
CA ASP A 51 -30.18 -1.11 -67.75
C ASP A 51 -31.20 -0.84 -66.64
N ALA A 52 -32.49 -0.91 -66.95
CA ALA A 52 -33.56 -0.83 -65.94
C ALA A 52 -33.48 -1.99 -64.94
N GLU A 53 -33.22 -3.21 -65.42
CA GLU A 53 -33.08 -4.40 -64.59
C GLU A 53 -31.81 -4.36 -63.72
N LEU A 54 -30.67 -3.93 -64.28
CA LEU A 54 -29.43 -3.68 -63.54
C LEU A 54 -29.60 -2.60 -62.48
N SER A 55 -30.33 -1.52 -62.79
CA SER A 55 -30.65 -0.45 -61.84
C SER A 55 -31.52 -0.96 -60.69
N ARG A 56 -32.50 -1.82 -60.99
CA ARG A 56 -33.35 -2.47 -59.97
C ARG A 56 -32.54 -3.41 -59.08
N LEU A 57 -31.67 -4.24 -59.65
CA LEU A 57 -30.80 -5.15 -58.89
C LEU A 57 -29.81 -4.39 -58.00
N ARG A 58 -29.22 -3.29 -58.47
CA ARG A 58 -28.35 -2.42 -57.66
C ARG A 58 -29.11 -1.80 -56.49
N LYS A 59 -30.32 -1.29 -56.71
CA LYS A 59 -31.17 -0.75 -55.63
C LYS A 59 -31.52 -1.80 -54.59
N LEU A 60 -31.87 -3.02 -55.01
CA LEU A 60 -32.14 -4.14 -54.11
C LEU A 60 -30.89 -4.56 -53.32
N ALA A 61 -29.72 -4.62 -53.96
CA ALA A 61 -28.47 -4.95 -53.29
C ALA A 61 -28.07 -3.90 -52.24
N ILE A 62 -28.24 -2.61 -52.54
CA ILE A 62 -28.00 -1.52 -51.58
C ILE A 62 -28.97 -1.59 -50.41
N ALA A 63 -30.27 -1.82 -50.69
CA ALA A 63 -31.28 -1.96 -49.65
C ALA A 63 -30.96 -3.15 -48.72
N LYS A 64 -30.59 -4.29 -49.29
CA LYS A 64 -30.18 -5.48 -48.53
C LYS A 64 -28.93 -5.23 -47.69
N ALA A 65 -27.88 -4.61 -48.27
CA ALA A 65 -26.67 -4.28 -47.53
C ALA A 65 -26.92 -3.27 -46.39
N ALA A 66 -27.83 -2.30 -46.61
CA ALA A 66 -28.22 -1.35 -45.58
C ALA A 66 -29.02 -2.02 -44.45
N GLU A 67 -29.84 -3.01 -44.75
CA GLU A 67 -30.58 -3.79 -43.76
C GLU A 67 -29.66 -4.70 -42.94
N GLU A 68 -28.74 -5.42 -43.60
CA GLU A 68 -27.70 -6.21 -42.93
C GLU A 68 -26.80 -5.34 -42.03
N ALA A 69 -26.43 -4.13 -42.48
CA ALA A 69 -25.66 -3.19 -41.66
C ALA A 69 -26.44 -2.69 -40.44
N ARG A 70 -27.76 -2.47 -40.57
CA ARG A 70 -28.63 -2.07 -39.46
C ARG A 70 -28.81 -3.19 -38.45
N GLU A 71 -28.98 -4.44 -38.90
CA GLU A 71 -29.06 -5.59 -38.00
C GLU A 71 -27.77 -5.78 -37.22
N ARG A 72 -26.60 -5.72 -37.89
CA ARG A 72 -25.29 -5.78 -37.20
C ARG A 72 -25.14 -4.68 -36.16
N ALA A 73 -25.54 -3.45 -36.48
CA ALA A 73 -25.49 -2.33 -35.53
C ALA A 73 -26.39 -2.57 -34.31
N ARG A 74 -27.60 -3.12 -34.49
CA ARG A 74 -28.50 -3.48 -33.39
C ARG A 74 -27.92 -4.58 -32.50
N THR A 75 -27.32 -5.62 -33.10
CA THR A 75 -26.67 -6.70 -32.33
C THR A 75 -25.50 -6.17 -31.51
N ILE A 76 -24.65 -5.32 -32.09
CA ILE A 76 -23.53 -4.68 -31.39
C ILE A 76 -24.04 -3.82 -30.22
N GLU A 77 -25.08 -3.01 -30.43
CA GLU A 77 -25.68 -2.21 -29.35
C GLU A 77 -26.27 -3.07 -28.23
N ALA A 78 -26.90 -4.20 -28.56
CA ALA A 78 -27.42 -5.14 -27.57
C ALA A 78 -26.29 -5.78 -26.73
N GLU A 79 -25.20 -6.20 -27.36
CA GLU A 79 -24.04 -6.77 -26.67
C GLU A 79 -23.34 -5.75 -25.75
N ILE A 80 -23.13 -4.53 -26.24
CA ILE A 80 -22.53 -3.45 -25.44
C ILE A 80 -23.40 -3.17 -24.20
N ARG A 81 -24.72 -3.06 -24.40
CA ARG A 81 -25.66 -2.82 -23.29
C ARG A 81 -25.65 -3.96 -22.27
N ALA A 82 -25.53 -5.22 -22.72
CA ALA A 82 -25.39 -6.36 -21.83
C ALA A 82 -24.11 -6.29 -20.97
N ILE A 83 -22.98 -5.89 -21.57
CA ILE A 83 -21.70 -5.73 -20.84
C ILE A 83 -21.81 -4.61 -19.79
N VAL A 84 -22.34 -3.44 -20.17
CA VAL A 84 -22.52 -2.31 -19.24
C VAL A 84 -23.43 -2.71 -18.08
N THR A 85 -24.58 -3.32 -18.38
CA THR A 85 -25.54 -3.78 -17.36
C THR A 85 -24.90 -4.80 -16.41
N SER A 86 -24.09 -5.73 -16.94
CA SER A 86 -23.36 -6.70 -16.11
C SER A 86 -22.40 -6.01 -15.14
N CYS A 87 -21.65 -5.01 -15.61
CA CYS A 87 -20.74 -4.22 -14.76
C CYS A 87 -21.50 -3.42 -13.68
N GLU A 88 -22.68 -2.88 -14.00
CA GLU A 88 -23.53 -2.17 -13.04
C GLU A 88 -24.08 -3.09 -11.94
N VAL A 89 -24.48 -4.32 -12.31
CA VAL A 89 -24.95 -5.32 -11.34
C VAL A 89 -23.80 -5.76 -10.43
N GLU A 90 -22.63 -6.06 -10.99
CA GLU A 90 -21.43 -6.40 -10.22
C GLU A 90 -21.03 -5.25 -9.29
N PHE A 91 -21.04 -4.00 -9.78
CA PHE A 91 -20.82 -2.82 -8.95
C PHE A 91 -21.79 -2.76 -7.80
N SER A 92 -23.09 -2.94 -8.06
CA SER A 92 -24.14 -2.80 -7.06
C SER A 92 -24.03 -3.86 -5.98
N ALA A 93 -23.70 -5.11 -6.34
CA ALA A 93 -23.46 -6.20 -5.40
C ALA A 93 -22.23 -5.91 -4.53
N ILE A 94 -21.15 -5.40 -5.13
CA ILE A 94 -19.88 -5.14 -4.47
C ILE A 94 -19.89 -3.82 -3.67
N SER A 95 -20.70 -2.86 -4.08
CA SER A 95 -20.89 -1.55 -3.45
C SER A 95 -21.33 -1.65 -1.98
N ILE A 96 -22.00 -2.74 -1.62
CA ILE A 96 -22.38 -3.03 -0.23
C ILE A 96 -21.15 -3.33 0.64
N HIS A 97 -20.12 -3.94 0.04
CA HIS A 97 -18.84 -4.26 0.69
C HIS A 97 -17.82 -3.12 0.59
N LEU A 98 -18.02 -2.17 -0.33
CA LEU A 98 -17.26 -0.94 -0.36
C LEU A 98 -17.59 -0.14 0.90
N ASP A 99 -16.64 -0.09 1.83
CA ASP A 99 -16.78 0.66 3.07
C ASP A 99 -17.03 2.14 2.74
N LYS A 100 -18.18 2.67 3.21
CA LYS A 100 -18.65 4.05 2.98
C LYS A 100 -17.69 5.13 3.51
N ARG A 101 -16.68 4.71 4.29
CA ARG A 101 -15.58 5.55 4.77
C ARG A 101 -14.50 5.77 3.72
N PHE A 102 -14.49 5.02 2.61
CA PHE A 102 -13.56 5.23 1.50
C PHE A 102 -14.23 5.86 0.29
N SER A 103 -13.43 6.48 -0.57
CA SER A 103 -13.91 7.16 -1.77
C SER A 103 -14.31 6.15 -2.86
N HIS A 104 -15.59 6.13 -3.23
CA HIS A 104 -16.10 5.37 -4.37
C HIS A 104 -15.79 6.06 -5.71
N GLN A 105 -15.09 7.21 -5.70
CA GLN A 105 -14.88 8.06 -6.88
C GLN A 105 -14.14 7.30 -7.99
N LEU A 106 -13.04 6.62 -7.67
CA LEU A 106 -12.26 5.84 -8.63
C LEU A 106 -13.09 4.73 -9.30
N VAL A 107 -13.93 4.05 -8.51
CA VAL A 107 -14.80 2.98 -9.02
C VAL A 107 -15.91 3.55 -9.90
N LYS A 108 -16.50 4.68 -9.49
CA LYS A 108 -17.51 5.40 -10.29
C LYS A 108 -16.92 5.94 -11.60
N GLU A 109 -15.71 6.49 -11.58
CA GLU A 109 -15.02 7.00 -12.76
C GLU A 109 -14.73 5.87 -13.76
N ALA A 110 -14.31 4.70 -13.28
CA ALA A 110 -14.11 3.53 -14.12
C ALA A 110 -15.43 3.00 -14.72
N LEU A 111 -16.54 3.02 -13.98
CA LEU A 111 -17.86 2.67 -14.52
C LEU A 111 -18.34 3.67 -15.59
N VAL A 112 -18.14 4.97 -15.35
CA VAL A 112 -18.44 6.03 -16.34
C VAL A 112 -17.57 5.87 -17.59
N LEU A 113 -16.33 5.41 -17.46
CA LEU A 113 -15.46 5.13 -18.60
C LEU A 113 -16.03 3.99 -19.47
N VAL A 114 -16.49 2.90 -18.86
CA VAL A 114 -17.12 1.77 -19.57
C VAL A 114 -18.36 2.24 -20.34
N ASP A 115 -19.22 3.05 -19.71
CA ASP A 115 -20.42 3.61 -20.35
C ASP A 115 -20.06 4.56 -21.52
N LYS A 116 -19.09 5.45 -21.32
CA LYS A 116 -18.59 6.35 -22.38
C LYS A 116 -18.00 5.59 -23.57
N VAL A 117 -17.19 4.55 -23.33
CA VAL A 117 -16.61 3.73 -24.40
C VAL A 117 -17.72 2.98 -25.15
N GLY A 118 -18.73 2.46 -24.43
CA GLY A 118 -19.92 1.83 -25.00
C GLY A 118 -20.69 2.75 -25.94
N SER A 119 -20.90 4.00 -25.51
CA SER A 119 -21.65 4.99 -26.31
C SER A 119 -20.88 5.50 -27.53
N ALA A 120 -19.55 5.64 -27.45
CA ALA A 120 -18.75 6.36 -28.45
C ALA A 120 -18.20 5.50 -29.59
N LYS A 121 -17.73 4.27 -29.31
CA LYS A 121 -16.96 3.50 -30.30
C LYS A 121 -17.77 2.42 -31.02
N ARG A 122 -18.89 1.97 -30.45
CA ARG A 122 -19.61 0.75 -30.88
C ARG A 122 -18.65 -0.43 -31.15
N ASP A 123 -17.56 -0.47 -30.40
CA ASP A 123 -16.49 -1.45 -30.53
C ASP A 123 -16.55 -2.36 -29.31
N ILE A 124 -17.06 -3.57 -29.52
CA ILE A 124 -17.25 -4.56 -28.46
C ILE A 124 -15.90 -4.91 -27.80
N ALA A 125 -14.80 -4.94 -28.57
CA ALA A 125 -13.50 -5.28 -28.02
C ALA A 125 -13.01 -4.21 -27.03
N ALA A 126 -13.11 -2.93 -27.42
CA ALA A 126 -12.75 -1.81 -26.55
C ALA A 126 -13.65 -1.73 -25.30
N VAL A 127 -14.95 -2.02 -25.42
CA VAL A 127 -15.87 -2.06 -24.28
C VAL A 127 -15.53 -3.20 -23.31
N ARG A 128 -15.21 -4.39 -23.83
CA ARG A 128 -14.76 -5.52 -23.00
C ARG A 128 -13.46 -5.21 -22.29
N GLU A 129 -12.47 -4.64 -22.98
CA GLU A 129 -11.20 -4.24 -22.37
C GLU A 129 -11.43 -3.21 -21.24
N SER A 130 -12.27 -2.20 -21.46
CA SER A 130 -12.61 -1.22 -20.42
C SER A 130 -13.36 -1.86 -19.24
N ALA A 131 -14.23 -2.84 -19.51
CA ALA A 131 -14.96 -3.57 -18.48
C ALA A 131 -14.00 -4.45 -17.64
N ASP A 132 -13.03 -5.10 -18.26
CA ASP A 132 -12.01 -5.90 -17.57
C ASP A 132 -11.11 -5.02 -16.69
N VAL A 133 -10.73 -3.83 -17.18
CA VAL A 133 -10.01 -2.82 -16.37
C VAL A 133 -10.86 -2.42 -15.16
N TYR A 134 -12.14 -2.11 -15.36
CA TYR A 134 -13.07 -1.78 -14.28
C TYR A 134 -13.16 -2.90 -13.23
N LYS A 135 -13.32 -4.16 -13.65
CA LYS A 135 -13.37 -5.32 -12.75
C LYS A 135 -12.08 -5.49 -11.96
N THR A 136 -10.94 -5.26 -12.60
CA THR A 136 -9.62 -5.34 -11.95
C THR A 136 -9.46 -4.24 -10.90
N VAL A 137 -9.85 -3.00 -11.22
CA VAL A 137 -9.85 -1.88 -10.26
C VAL A 137 -10.77 -2.16 -9.07
N LEU A 138 -11.97 -2.68 -9.34
CA LEU A 138 -12.94 -3.04 -8.31
C LEU A 138 -12.41 -4.12 -7.36
N ALA A 139 -11.84 -5.19 -7.91
CA ALA A 139 -11.26 -6.29 -7.14
C ALA A 139 -10.07 -5.82 -6.28
N SER A 140 -9.19 -4.99 -6.84
CA SER A 140 -8.05 -4.40 -6.11
C SER A 140 -8.53 -3.52 -4.95
N HIS A 141 -9.52 -2.65 -5.20
CA HIS A 141 -10.06 -1.77 -4.17
C HIS A 141 -10.77 -2.55 -3.05
N LEU A 142 -11.50 -3.62 -3.39
CA LEU A 142 -12.08 -4.53 -2.40
C LEU A 142 -11.01 -5.22 -1.55
N SER A 143 -9.93 -5.70 -2.16
CA SER A 143 -8.83 -6.31 -1.42
C SER A 143 -8.24 -5.33 -0.41
N ALA A 144 -7.96 -4.10 -0.84
CA ALA A 144 -7.41 -3.06 0.04
C ALA A 144 -8.35 -2.73 1.22
N ILE A 145 -9.67 -2.72 1.00
CA ILE A 145 -10.66 -2.52 2.07
C ILE A 145 -10.64 -3.69 3.06
N ASN A 146 -10.59 -4.93 2.58
CA ASN A 146 -10.52 -6.11 3.44
C ASN A 146 -9.24 -6.12 4.28
N ASP A 147 -8.10 -5.76 3.69
CA ASP A 147 -6.83 -5.68 4.39
C ASP A 147 -6.85 -4.56 5.44
N PHE A 148 -7.41 -3.40 5.09
CA PHE A 148 -7.67 -2.32 6.06
C PHE A 148 -8.56 -2.79 7.22
N GLN A 149 -9.66 -3.50 6.96
CA GLN A 149 -10.57 -3.96 8.01
C GLN A 149 -9.89 -4.92 8.99
N LYS A 150 -9.05 -5.82 8.48
CA LYS A 150 -8.24 -6.71 9.32
C LYS A 150 -7.25 -5.91 10.16
N ALA A 151 -6.49 -5.00 9.53
CA ALA A 151 -5.54 -4.14 10.24
C ALA A 151 -6.23 -3.23 11.27
N ALA A 152 -7.45 -2.76 11.01
CA ALA A 152 -8.21 -1.94 11.93
C ALA A 152 -8.64 -2.72 13.18
N ALA A 153 -9.08 -3.98 13.01
CA ALA A 153 -9.38 -4.85 14.13
C ALA A 153 -8.13 -5.15 14.96
N GLU A 154 -7.04 -5.54 14.31
CA GLU A 154 -5.74 -5.80 14.96
C GLU A 154 -5.21 -4.56 15.69
N CYS A 155 -5.22 -3.40 15.04
CA CYS A 155 -4.77 -2.14 15.63
C CYS A 155 -5.58 -1.77 16.87
N ASN A 156 -6.90 -1.93 16.81
CA ASN A 156 -7.77 -1.70 17.96
C ASN A 156 -7.43 -2.65 19.12
N ASP A 157 -7.25 -3.94 18.85
CA ASP A 157 -6.90 -4.93 19.86
C ASP A 157 -5.53 -4.65 20.50
N VAL A 158 -4.53 -4.31 19.69
CA VAL A 158 -3.18 -3.95 20.17
C VAL A 158 -3.22 -2.68 21.01
N VAL A 159 -3.90 -1.62 20.57
CA VAL A 159 -3.98 -0.36 21.32
C VAL A 159 -4.70 -0.56 22.65
N LEU A 160 -5.79 -1.35 22.67
CA LEU A 160 -6.49 -1.68 23.92
C LEU A 160 -5.64 -2.55 24.85
N GLY A 161 -4.92 -3.53 24.29
CA GLY A 161 -3.97 -4.36 25.05
C GLY A 161 -2.90 -3.49 25.72
N VAL A 162 -2.19 -2.68 24.94
CA VAL A 162 -1.17 -1.73 25.42
C VAL A 162 -1.73 -0.76 26.45
N ALA A 163 -2.96 -0.25 26.27
CA ALA A 163 -3.59 0.64 27.23
C ALA A 163 -3.97 -0.05 28.55
N SER A 164 -4.19 -1.36 28.54
CA SER A 164 -4.53 -2.15 29.73
C SER A 164 -3.31 -2.53 30.57
N GLU A 165 -2.12 -2.54 29.95
CA GLU A 165 -0.90 -2.95 30.60
C GLU A 165 -0.43 -1.94 31.65
N ARG A 166 -0.17 -2.45 32.87
CA ARG A 166 0.31 -1.64 34.00
C ARG A 166 1.60 -0.88 33.65
N PRO A 167 2.65 -1.50 33.08
CA PRO A 167 3.92 -0.81 32.84
C PRO A 167 3.74 0.41 31.95
N VAL A 168 2.91 0.31 30.92
CA VAL A 168 2.67 1.42 29.99
C VAL A 168 1.94 2.57 30.69
N ARG A 169 0.95 2.26 31.53
CA ARG A 169 0.21 3.29 32.28
C ARG A 169 1.07 4.00 33.33
N ASP A 170 1.90 3.25 34.03
CA ASP A 170 2.70 3.77 35.14
C ASP A 170 3.94 4.53 34.65
N PHE A 171 4.60 4.01 33.61
CA PHE A 171 5.87 4.54 33.12
C PHE A 171 5.74 5.46 31.90
N MET A 172 4.68 5.31 31.09
CA MET A 172 4.55 6.03 29.81
C MET A 172 3.15 6.63 29.53
N PRO A 173 2.50 7.33 30.49
CA PRO A 173 1.12 7.79 30.35
C PRO A 173 0.90 8.80 29.22
N ASP A 174 1.86 9.71 28.97
CA ASP A 174 1.73 10.72 27.92
C ASP A 174 1.90 10.13 26.52
N ALA A 175 2.80 9.16 26.38
CA ALA A 175 2.98 8.44 25.11
C ALA A 175 1.78 7.56 24.80
N LEU A 176 1.19 6.91 25.82
CA LEU A 176 -0.07 6.17 25.67
C LEU A 176 -1.21 7.08 25.22
N ARG A 177 -1.35 8.28 25.81
CA ARG A 177 -2.38 9.25 25.40
C ARG A 177 -2.24 9.63 23.93
N LYS A 178 -1.03 9.96 23.49
CA LYS A 178 -0.73 10.30 22.09
C LYS A 178 -1.03 9.15 21.13
N LEU A 179 -0.72 7.90 21.53
CA LEU A 179 -1.03 6.71 20.73
C LEU A 179 -2.54 6.54 20.55
N VAL A 180 -3.32 6.67 21.63
CA VAL A 180 -4.78 6.55 21.61
C VAL A 180 -5.41 7.67 20.76
N GLU A 181 -4.93 8.91 20.90
CA GLU A 181 -5.37 10.03 20.06
C GLU A 181 -5.06 9.80 18.58
N ARG A 182 -3.82 9.37 18.26
CA ARG A 182 -3.42 9.05 16.88
C ARG A 182 -4.28 7.93 16.27
N HIS A 183 -4.60 6.90 17.04
CA HIS A 183 -5.51 5.82 16.61
C HIS A 183 -6.92 6.34 16.35
N LYS A 184 -7.46 7.16 17.26
CA LYS A 184 -8.78 7.77 17.12
C LYS A 184 -8.88 8.64 15.86
N ASP A 185 -7.85 9.43 15.60
CA ASP A 185 -7.79 10.29 14.42
C ASP A 185 -7.70 9.45 13.13
N ALA A 186 -6.82 8.45 13.10
CA ALA A 186 -6.67 7.52 11.97
C ALA A 186 -7.97 6.79 11.62
N MET A 187 -8.82 6.49 12.61
CA MET A 187 -10.11 5.84 12.43
C MET A 187 -11.26 6.82 12.11
N SER A 188 -11.01 8.12 12.08
CA SER A 188 -12.03 9.12 11.77
C SER A 188 -12.49 9.03 10.31
N ALA A 189 -13.80 9.20 10.09
CA ALA A 189 -14.37 9.09 8.75
C ALA A 189 -13.83 10.14 7.76
N ILE A 190 -13.34 11.28 8.25
CA ILE A 190 -12.76 12.34 7.43
C ILE A 190 -11.40 11.87 6.88
N ILE A 191 -10.51 11.42 7.75
CA ILE A 191 -9.15 10.98 7.37
C ILE A 191 -9.23 9.77 6.44
N LEU A 192 -10.07 8.78 6.75
CA LEU A 192 -10.22 7.58 5.92
C LEU A 192 -10.69 7.93 4.49
N ARG A 193 -11.57 8.92 4.33
CA ARG A 193 -12.04 9.37 3.01
C ARG A 193 -10.96 10.04 2.20
N GLU A 194 -10.12 10.85 2.84
CA GLU A 194 -9.05 11.60 2.18
C GLU A 194 -7.85 10.71 1.81
N MET A 195 -7.48 9.77 2.68
CA MET A 195 -6.32 8.91 2.50
C MET A 195 -6.59 7.69 1.61
N GLY A 196 -7.82 7.17 1.62
CA GLY A 196 -8.17 5.92 0.94
C GLY A 196 -7.65 4.68 1.68
N PRO A 197 -8.06 3.47 1.25
CA PRO A 197 -7.85 2.24 2.02
C PRO A 197 -6.38 1.84 2.15
N ILE A 198 -5.59 2.03 1.10
CA ILE A 198 -4.17 1.63 1.08
C ILE A 198 -3.35 2.44 2.09
N LYS A 199 -3.42 3.78 2.02
CA LYS A 199 -2.69 4.65 2.95
C LYS A 199 -3.21 4.54 4.38
N SER A 200 -4.52 4.30 4.54
CA SER A 200 -5.11 4.09 5.86
C SER A 200 -4.62 2.78 6.49
N PHE A 201 -4.44 1.72 5.68
CA PHE A 201 -3.81 0.48 6.13
C PHE A 201 -2.37 0.71 6.59
N GLU A 202 -1.55 1.43 5.81
CA GLU A 202 -0.16 1.76 6.17
C GLU A 202 -0.09 2.53 7.50
N LEU A 203 -0.95 3.54 7.68
CA LEU A 203 -1.04 4.31 8.92
C LEU A 203 -1.38 3.44 10.13
N LEU A 204 -2.29 2.47 9.97
CA LEU A 204 -2.63 1.55 11.06
C LEU A 204 -1.46 0.63 11.42
N GLN A 205 -0.69 0.16 10.43
CA GLN A 205 0.53 -0.62 10.66
C GLN A 205 1.57 0.19 11.45
N GLU A 206 1.77 1.46 11.12
CA GLU A 206 2.66 2.35 11.90
C GLU A 206 2.19 2.53 13.35
N ILE A 207 0.87 2.61 13.57
CA ILE A 207 0.30 2.73 14.91
C ILE A 207 0.52 1.43 15.70
N ILE A 208 0.33 0.27 15.07
CA ILE A 208 0.61 -1.05 15.68
C ILE A 208 2.08 -1.13 16.09
N GLU A 209 3.00 -0.76 15.20
CA GLU A 209 4.43 -0.77 15.49
C GLU A 209 4.78 0.19 16.64
N SER A 210 4.22 1.41 16.62
CA SER A 210 4.40 2.39 17.70
C SER A 210 3.89 1.85 19.05
N ALA A 211 2.75 1.14 19.05
CA ALA A 211 2.18 0.53 20.23
C ALA A 211 3.07 -0.59 20.80
N ASN A 212 3.63 -1.43 19.94
CA ASN A 212 4.56 -2.49 20.33
C ASN A 212 5.88 -1.92 20.89
N GLN A 213 6.43 -0.88 20.27
CA GLN A 213 7.63 -0.20 20.78
C GLN A 213 7.38 0.44 22.15
N LEU A 214 6.20 1.02 22.35
CA LEU A 214 5.79 1.57 23.63
C LEU A 214 5.75 0.49 24.71
N MET A 215 5.15 -0.66 24.40
CA MET A 215 5.12 -1.82 25.31
C MET A 215 6.52 -2.26 25.72
N VAL A 216 7.40 -2.52 24.74
CA VAL A 216 8.77 -2.99 24.98
C VAL A 216 9.53 -1.99 25.85
N SER A 217 9.39 -0.70 25.57
CA SER A 217 10.04 0.36 26.33
C SER A 217 9.53 0.41 27.77
N ALA A 218 8.22 0.31 27.97
CA ALA A 218 7.62 0.32 29.30
C ALA A 218 8.04 -0.90 30.13
N CYS A 219 8.03 -2.10 29.55
CA CYS A 219 8.47 -3.32 30.23
C CYS A 219 9.97 -3.28 30.57
N LYS A 220 10.79 -2.66 29.73
CA LYS A 220 12.22 -2.45 30.03
C LYS A 220 12.41 -1.54 31.24
N ILE A 221 11.68 -0.42 31.30
CA ILE A 221 11.73 0.52 32.44
C ILE A 221 11.24 -0.17 33.72
N GLU A 222 10.18 -0.98 33.65
CA GLU A 222 9.70 -1.75 34.80
C GLU A 222 10.77 -2.73 35.31
N ALA A 223 11.43 -3.45 34.42
CA ALA A 223 12.52 -4.36 34.79
C ALA A 223 13.70 -3.63 35.43
N GLU A 224 14.10 -2.46 34.91
CA GLU A 224 15.13 -1.60 35.49
C GLU A 224 14.71 -1.07 36.88
N PHE A 225 13.43 -0.70 37.03
CA PHE A 225 12.85 -0.25 38.29
C PHE A 225 12.84 -1.36 39.36
N GLU A 226 12.42 -2.58 39.00
CA GLU A 226 12.48 -3.74 39.88
C GLU A 226 13.91 -4.10 40.27
N ASN A 227 14.84 -4.07 39.31
CA ASN A 227 16.26 -4.33 39.57
C ASN A 227 16.86 -3.30 40.53
N ARG A 228 16.57 -2.00 40.33
CA ARG A 228 16.98 -0.93 41.24
C ARG A 228 16.46 -1.17 42.66
N ASN A 229 15.20 -1.56 42.80
CA ASN A 229 14.60 -1.80 44.12
C ASN A 229 15.25 -3.00 44.83
N ARG A 230 15.51 -4.10 44.12
CA ARG A 230 16.24 -5.25 44.69
C ARG A 230 17.68 -4.87 45.09
N LEU A 231 18.35 -4.06 44.27
CA LEU A 231 19.70 -3.57 44.57
C LEU A 231 19.71 -2.64 45.79
N LEU A 232 18.71 -1.76 45.93
CA LEU A 232 18.53 -0.92 47.12
C LEU A 232 18.34 -1.78 48.37
N GLU A 233 17.50 -2.81 48.32
CA GLU A 233 17.28 -3.74 49.44
C GLU A 233 18.57 -4.47 49.85
N ALA A 234 19.32 -4.99 48.87
CA ALA A 234 20.62 -5.63 49.10
C ALA A 234 21.63 -4.63 49.71
N THR A 235 21.65 -3.39 49.20
CA THR A 235 22.51 -2.32 49.71
C THR A 235 22.18 -1.95 51.16
N ILE A 236 20.89 -1.81 51.49
CA ILE A 236 20.41 -1.57 52.86
C ILE A 236 20.89 -2.69 53.79
N SER A 237 20.69 -3.95 53.37
CA SER A 237 21.09 -5.13 54.16
C SER A 237 22.60 -5.18 54.39
N ALA A 238 23.39 -4.95 53.33
CA ALA A 238 24.84 -4.91 53.39
C ALA A 238 25.34 -3.84 54.38
N ILE A 239 24.85 -2.61 54.27
CA ILE A 239 25.26 -1.50 55.14
C ILE A 239 24.82 -1.72 56.60
N ARG A 240 23.61 -2.23 56.84
CA ARG A 240 23.14 -2.58 58.19
C ARG A 240 24.02 -3.64 58.84
N SER A 241 24.40 -4.67 58.08
CA SER A 241 25.29 -5.72 58.59
C SER A 241 26.74 -5.25 58.80
N MET A 242 27.12 -4.05 58.32
CA MET A 242 28.38 -3.37 58.66
C MET A 242 28.26 -2.48 59.91
N GLY A 243 27.09 -2.44 60.54
CA GLY A 243 26.84 -1.71 61.79
C GLY A 243 26.37 -0.26 61.60
N PHE A 244 26.02 0.14 60.38
CA PHE A 244 25.45 1.46 60.11
C PHE A 244 23.94 1.47 60.32
N TYR A 245 23.42 2.55 60.89
CA TYR A 245 21.98 2.85 60.89
C TYR A 245 21.59 3.45 59.53
N VAL A 246 20.64 2.82 58.84
CA VAL A 246 20.19 3.22 57.50
C VAL A 246 18.83 3.89 57.57
N ALA A 247 18.74 5.14 57.11
CA ALA A 247 17.49 5.88 56.96
C ALA A 247 16.68 5.40 55.74
N ASP A 248 15.40 5.74 55.71
CA ASP A 248 14.52 5.36 54.59
C ASP A 248 15.03 5.96 53.26
N PRO A 249 15.08 5.16 52.17
CA PRO A 249 15.47 5.65 50.86
C PRO A 249 14.56 6.76 50.37
N LYS A 250 15.14 7.77 49.72
CA LYS A 250 14.38 8.90 49.14
C LYS A 250 14.83 9.17 47.72
N PHE A 251 13.89 9.55 46.86
CA PHE A 251 14.24 10.09 45.55
C PHE A 251 15.09 11.34 45.73
N VAL A 252 16.20 11.43 44.98
CA VAL A 252 17.05 12.62 44.95
C VAL A 252 16.23 13.83 44.49
N ASN A 253 15.36 13.61 43.51
CA ASN A 253 14.35 14.57 43.08
C ASN A 253 12.95 13.95 43.20
N PRO A 254 12.12 14.35 44.18
CA PRO A 254 10.76 13.82 44.35
C PRO A 254 9.83 14.04 43.14
N SER A 255 10.16 15.00 42.27
CA SER A 255 9.39 15.28 41.05
C SER A 255 9.76 14.32 39.90
N GLU A 256 10.84 13.56 40.05
CA GLU A 256 11.34 12.60 39.07
C GLU A 256 11.35 11.19 39.70
N PRO A 257 10.22 10.45 39.66
CA PRO A 257 10.12 9.10 40.22
C PRO A 257 11.03 8.07 39.50
N PHE A 258 11.52 8.43 38.31
CA PHE A 258 12.52 7.68 37.54
C PHE A 258 13.96 8.09 37.86
N GLY A 259 14.13 9.12 38.70
CA GLY A 259 15.43 9.60 39.11
C GLY A 259 16.14 8.66 40.07
N PRO A 260 17.40 8.96 40.40
CA PRO A 260 18.16 8.19 41.36
C PRO A 260 17.53 8.22 42.76
N VAL A 261 17.65 7.10 43.47
CA VAL A 261 17.24 6.99 44.87
C VAL A 261 18.48 7.10 45.73
N ALA A 262 18.48 8.03 46.68
CA ALA A 262 19.53 8.19 47.67
C ALA A 262 19.17 7.46 48.97
N LEU A 263 20.20 6.82 49.51
CA LEU A 263 20.22 6.15 50.79
C LEU A 263 21.23 6.87 51.68
N MET A 264 20.84 7.18 52.92
CA MET A 264 21.74 7.75 53.91
C MET A 264 21.93 6.77 55.05
N ALA A 265 23.19 6.53 55.43
CA ALA A 265 23.55 5.68 56.53
C ALA A 265 24.55 6.37 57.47
N THR A 266 24.48 6.06 58.77
CA THR A 266 25.31 6.71 59.80
C THR A 266 25.81 5.71 60.84
N ARG A 267 27.04 5.91 61.33
CA ARG A 267 27.66 5.15 62.42
C ARG A 267 28.51 6.10 63.26
N GLY A 268 27.95 6.59 64.37
CA GLY A 268 28.61 7.64 65.16
C GLY A 268 28.74 8.95 64.37
N ALA A 269 29.97 9.42 64.15
CA ALA A 269 30.26 10.60 63.34
C ALA A 269 30.44 10.29 61.84
N GLU A 270 30.41 9.01 61.46
CA GLU A 270 30.59 8.55 60.08
C GLU A 270 29.27 8.59 59.32
N ARG A 271 29.32 8.99 58.05
CA ARG A 271 28.16 9.10 57.17
C ARG A 271 28.46 8.53 55.80
N ILE A 272 27.51 7.77 55.27
CA ILE A 272 27.53 7.27 53.90
C ILE A 272 26.29 7.77 53.18
N VAL A 273 26.46 8.27 51.96
CA VAL A 273 25.37 8.56 51.04
C VAL A 273 25.55 7.70 49.81
N ILE A 274 24.59 6.81 49.54
CA ILE A 274 24.60 5.94 48.36
C ILE A 274 23.46 6.34 47.44
N THR A 275 23.76 6.57 46.18
CA THR A 275 22.79 6.91 45.15
C THR A 275 22.70 5.76 44.15
N VAL A 276 21.48 5.26 43.93
CA VAL A 276 21.20 4.16 43.01
C VAL A 276 20.27 4.67 41.89
N PRO A 277 20.80 4.91 40.67
CA PRO A 277 20.01 5.23 39.49
C PRO A 277 19.34 3.98 38.90
N LEU A 278 18.42 4.17 37.95
CA LEU A 278 17.82 3.08 37.17
C LEU A 278 18.84 2.31 36.33
N SER A 279 19.94 2.96 35.92
CA SER A 279 21.02 2.32 35.15
C SER A 279 21.78 1.25 35.94
N GLY A 280 21.62 1.20 37.27
CA GLY A 280 22.30 0.24 38.15
C GLY A 280 23.71 0.67 38.61
N GLU A 281 24.23 1.80 38.13
CA GLU A 281 25.53 2.32 38.57
C GLU A 281 25.45 2.98 39.95
N ILE A 282 25.94 2.30 40.98
CA ILE A 282 25.90 2.80 42.35
C ILE A 282 26.98 3.86 42.55
N VAL A 283 26.59 5.02 43.08
CA VAL A 283 27.53 6.06 43.52
C VAL A 283 27.50 6.13 45.04
N SER A 284 28.64 5.98 45.71
CA SER A 284 28.74 6.08 47.17
C SER A 284 29.72 7.18 47.60
N ASP A 285 29.26 8.07 48.46
CA ASP A 285 30.08 9.09 49.13
C ASP A 285 30.23 8.74 50.62
N TRP A 286 31.47 8.75 51.11
CA TRP A 286 31.86 8.29 52.45
C TRP A 286 32.54 9.43 53.20
N GLN A 287 31.94 9.85 54.32
CA GLN A 287 32.37 11.02 55.09
C GLN A 287 32.66 10.64 56.54
N GLY A 288 33.68 11.27 57.14
CA GLY A 288 34.05 11.05 58.54
C GLY A 288 34.86 9.77 58.81
N LEU A 289 35.30 9.07 57.76
CA LEU A 289 36.12 7.85 57.84
C LEU A 289 37.59 8.13 57.50
N PRO A 290 38.56 7.62 58.27
CA PRO A 290 39.97 7.61 57.87
C PRO A 290 40.18 6.79 56.58
N ASP A 291 41.08 7.23 55.69
CA ASP A 291 41.30 6.62 54.36
C ASP A 291 41.41 5.08 54.38
N GLY A 292 42.15 4.50 55.33
CA GLY A 292 42.33 3.05 55.43
C GLY A 292 41.07 2.28 55.86
N VAL A 293 40.22 2.90 56.69
CA VAL A 293 38.93 2.32 57.13
C VAL A 293 37.89 2.49 56.02
N CYS A 294 37.93 3.63 55.31
CA CYS A 294 37.07 3.89 54.16
C CYS A 294 37.25 2.84 53.05
N ILE A 295 38.50 2.51 52.68
CA ILE A 295 38.78 1.49 51.66
C ILE A 295 38.30 0.11 52.12
N HIS A 296 38.56 -0.26 53.38
CA HIS A 296 38.13 -1.55 53.93
C HIS A 296 36.60 -1.71 53.93
N ASP A 297 35.88 -0.69 54.39
CA ASP A 297 34.42 -0.71 54.47
C ASP A 297 33.79 -0.66 53.07
N PHE A 298 34.40 0.07 52.13
CA PHE A 298 34.00 0.04 50.72
C PHE A 298 34.15 -1.35 50.08
N VAL A 299 35.29 -2.02 50.27
CA VAL A 299 35.49 -3.40 49.78
C VAL A 299 34.51 -4.37 50.46
N SER A 300 34.28 -4.21 51.76
CA SER A 300 33.30 -5.01 52.52
C SER A 300 31.87 -4.84 51.99
N LEU A 301 31.50 -3.63 51.53
CA LEU A 301 30.22 -3.38 50.88
C LEU A 301 30.14 -4.12 49.54
N LEU A 302 31.18 -4.06 48.72
CA LEU A 302 31.22 -4.77 47.43
C LEU A 302 31.11 -6.30 47.60
N ASP A 303 31.84 -6.87 48.56
CA ASP A 303 31.79 -8.31 48.86
C ASP A 303 30.38 -8.72 49.31
N LYS A 304 29.74 -7.93 50.18
CA LYS A 304 28.38 -8.20 50.64
C LYS A 304 27.33 -8.05 49.53
N LEU A 305 27.50 -7.10 48.61
CA LEU A 305 26.60 -6.99 47.46
C LEU A 305 26.76 -8.19 46.52
N LYS A 306 27.98 -8.64 46.32
CA LYS A 306 28.28 -9.85 45.53
C LYS A 306 27.68 -11.10 46.16
N ASP A 307 27.78 -11.26 47.47
CA ASP A 307 27.17 -12.36 48.23
C ASP A 307 25.63 -12.35 48.11
N ASN A 308 25.03 -11.15 47.96
CA ASN A 308 23.60 -10.98 47.73
C ASN A 308 23.20 -11.08 46.24
N GLY A 309 24.10 -11.54 45.36
CA GLY A 309 23.80 -11.79 43.94
C GLY A 309 23.97 -10.58 43.02
N PHE A 310 24.53 -9.47 43.52
CA PHE A 310 24.84 -8.28 42.73
C PHE A 310 26.35 -8.12 42.55
N PRO A 311 26.94 -8.65 41.46
CA PRO A 311 28.36 -8.50 41.20
C PRO A 311 28.67 -7.02 40.91
N CYS A 312 29.22 -6.33 41.90
CA CYS A 312 29.63 -4.93 41.79
C CYS A 312 31.15 -4.82 41.71
N GLU A 313 31.63 -3.92 40.85
CA GLU A 313 33.05 -3.60 40.71
C GLU A 313 33.27 -2.09 40.94
N SER A 314 34.44 -1.74 41.43
CA SER A 314 34.82 -0.33 41.59
C SER A 314 35.21 0.27 40.24
N SER A 315 34.63 1.42 39.90
CA SER A 315 35.08 2.23 38.77
C SER A 315 36.37 3.00 39.06
N ASP A 316 36.74 3.20 40.34
CA ASP A 316 38.02 3.79 40.73
C ASP A 316 39.08 2.68 40.89
N PRO A 317 40.13 2.66 40.04
CA PRO A 317 41.20 1.67 40.11
C PRO A 317 42.04 1.76 41.40
N LYS A 318 42.00 2.89 42.13
CA LYS A 318 42.71 3.04 43.41
C LYS A 318 42.06 2.25 44.54
N LEU A 319 40.77 1.98 44.44
CA LEU A 319 39.99 1.21 45.43
C LEU A 319 40.02 -0.30 45.16
N VAL A 320 40.57 -0.74 44.02
CA VAL A 320 40.76 -2.15 43.63
C VAL A 320 41.98 -2.79 44.35
N VAL A 321 42.74 -2.01 45.11
CA VAL A 321 43.89 -2.51 45.86
C VAL A 321 43.39 -3.19 47.14
N SER A 322 43.07 -4.49 47.05
CA SER A 322 43.04 -5.33 48.26
C SER A 322 44.37 -5.11 48.99
N PRO A 323 44.39 -4.83 50.31
CA PRO A 323 45.63 -4.94 51.05
C PRO A 323 46.08 -6.39 50.83
N LYS A 324 47.21 -6.58 50.14
CA LYS A 324 47.85 -7.90 50.09
C LYS A 324 48.04 -8.30 51.54
N LEU A 325 47.19 -9.20 52.03
CA LEU A 325 47.37 -9.84 53.33
C LEU A 325 48.84 -10.19 53.41
N LEU A 326 49.54 -9.63 54.39
CA LEU A 326 50.92 -10.00 54.69
C LEU A 326 50.89 -11.50 54.95
N VAL A 327 51.21 -12.29 53.93
CA VAL A 327 51.37 -13.72 54.02
C VAL A 327 52.40 -13.95 55.13
N LYS A 328 52.06 -14.78 56.12
CA LYS A 328 52.98 -15.22 57.18
C LYS A 328 54.33 -15.59 56.53
N GLY A 329 55.35 -14.75 56.72
CA GLY A 329 56.68 -14.93 56.12
C GLY A 329 57.25 -13.73 55.36
N ALA A 330 56.52 -12.63 55.18
CA ALA A 330 57.10 -11.41 54.61
C ALA A 330 58.18 -10.81 55.54
N LYS A 331 59.43 -10.78 55.08
CA LYS A 331 60.57 -10.19 55.80
C LYS A 331 60.31 -8.72 56.10
N ALA A 332 60.47 -8.34 57.37
CA ALA A 332 60.39 -6.96 57.82
C ALA A 332 61.35 -6.05 57.03
N LEU A 333 60.89 -4.85 56.69
CA LEU A 333 61.73 -3.79 56.14
C LEU A 333 62.84 -3.44 57.15
N PRO A 334 64.06 -3.11 56.69
CA PRO A 334 65.18 -2.84 57.57
C PRO A 334 64.93 -1.58 58.41
N GLY A 335 64.94 -1.75 59.74
CA GLY A 335 64.68 -0.70 60.72
C GLY A 335 65.77 0.38 60.71
N LYS A 336 65.34 1.65 60.86
CA LYS A 336 66.23 2.71 61.33
C LYS A 336 66.54 2.48 62.81
N ALA A 337 67.83 2.57 63.15
CA ALA A 337 68.36 2.36 64.48
C ALA A 337 67.75 3.30 65.54
N PRO A 338 67.65 2.87 66.80
CA PRO A 338 67.14 3.70 67.89
C PRO A 338 68.20 4.73 68.32
N GLU A 339 67.84 6.02 68.29
CA GLU A 339 68.60 7.06 69.00
C GLU A 339 68.49 6.81 70.50
N GLN A 340 69.59 6.38 71.10
CA GLN A 340 69.79 6.41 72.54
C GLN A 340 69.78 7.87 73.01
N ARG A 341 68.81 8.25 73.83
CA ARG A 341 68.95 9.39 74.74
C ARG A 341 69.36 8.88 76.11
N SER A 342 70.64 9.08 76.42
CA SER A 342 71.15 9.07 77.78
C SER A 342 70.65 10.30 78.55
N ILE A 343 70.58 10.17 79.87
CA ILE A 343 70.24 11.21 80.86
C ILE A 343 71.04 12.49 80.63
#